data_AF-A0A3P9H9N7-F1
#
_entry.id   AF-A0A3P9H9N7-F1
#
_cell.length_a   1.000
_cell.length_b   1.000
_cell.length_c   1.000
_cell.angle_alpha   90.00
_cell.angle_beta   90.00
_cell.angle_gamma   90.00
#
_symmetry.space_group_name_H-M   'P 1'
#
loop_
_entity.id
_entity.type
_entity.pdbx_description
1 polymer ?
#
loop_
_entity_poly.entity_id
_entity_poly.type
_entity_poly.pdbx_seq_one_letter_code
_entity_poly.pdbx_strand_id
1 'polypeptide(L)'
;MELSEWTLALAAAASVCCCLYLWVRFRRSARGLGRNLCAKIMARTEKPLFRIAYTLYTQTRLGYMYYKRQMRKARQNYPAGHSSACPAEFNGIKIIPIPVLSDNYSYLIVDTTSSVAVVVDPADPQLVQAVLEDQGAMLEAILCTHKHWDHSGGNKGLKRLHSACPVYGSAVDNIPGLTHPLSDKDSVKVGRMHFKALFTPGHTVGHMIYLLDGQAVGAPSSLFSGDLVFLSGCGRMFEGSPTTMLSSLDTVASLNDGTLLWPGHEYAEDNLLFAAEVEPRNSTRENKYQWVLQQRSQKLSTCPSTVGEEKQYNPFLRSQSAELHVALGIQPSQDEDWTQFRARVLEELRKRKDLFNRRS
;
A
#
# COMPACT_ATOMS: atom_id res chain seq x y z
N MET A 1 -13.68 40.51 -57.09
CA MET A 1 -12.67 40.63 -56.00
C MET A 1 -12.29 39.22 -55.60
N GLU A 2 -11.23 38.69 -56.21
CA GLU A 2 -10.65 37.40 -55.80
C GLU A 2 -9.92 37.59 -54.46
N LEU A 3 -10.29 36.80 -53.45
CA LEU A 3 -9.60 36.77 -52.17
C LEU A 3 -8.21 36.16 -52.40
N SER A 4 -7.14 36.89 -52.03
CA SER A 4 -5.77 36.42 -52.23
C SER A 4 -5.52 35.09 -51.50
N GLU A 5 -4.72 34.20 -52.09
CA GLU A 5 -4.40 32.88 -51.54
C GLU A 5 -3.92 32.93 -50.07
N TRP A 6 -3.32 34.04 -49.64
CA TRP A 6 -2.91 34.28 -48.25
C TRP A 6 -4.08 34.34 -47.26
N THR A 7 -5.25 34.84 -47.67
CA THR A 7 -6.44 34.90 -46.81
C THR A 7 -7.08 33.53 -46.61
N LEU A 8 -7.06 32.67 -47.64
CA LEU A 8 -7.47 31.27 -47.55
C LEU A 8 -6.51 30.45 -46.68
N ALA A 9 -5.19 30.68 -46.81
CA ALA A 9 -4.18 30.04 -45.98
C ALA A 9 -4.29 30.42 -44.49
N LEU A 10 -4.54 31.70 -44.18
CA LEU A 10 -4.75 32.17 -42.80
C LEU A 10 -6.05 31.61 -42.18
N ALA A 11 -7.14 31.54 -42.94
CA ALA A 11 -8.39 30.93 -42.48
C ALA A 11 -8.23 29.42 -42.21
N ALA A 12 -7.50 28.70 -43.07
CA ALA A 12 -7.18 27.30 -42.88
C ALA A 12 -6.29 27.06 -41.65
N ALA A 13 -5.26 27.89 -41.44
CA ALA A 13 -4.37 27.81 -40.28
C ALA A 13 -5.11 28.11 -38.97
N ALA A 14 -6.01 29.10 -38.95
CA ALA A 14 -6.85 29.41 -37.79
C ALA A 14 -7.83 28.27 -37.46
N SER A 15 -8.40 27.61 -38.48
CA SER A 15 -9.27 26.45 -38.32
C SER A 15 -8.53 25.24 -37.73
N VAL A 16 -7.30 24.96 -38.22
CA VAL A 16 -6.46 23.88 -37.68
C VAL A 16 -6.02 24.17 -36.24
N CYS A 17 -5.67 25.41 -35.92
CA CYS A 17 -5.32 25.81 -34.55
C CYS A 17 -6.53 25.73 -33.60
N CYS A 18 -7.73 26.10 -34.06
CA CYS A 18 -8.97 25.97 -33.29
C CYS A 18 -9.32 24.50 -33.06
N CYS A 19 -9.20 23.64 -34.07
CA CYS A 19 -9.38 22.19 -33.96
C CYS A 19 -8.36 21.55 -33.01
N LEU A 20 -7.08 21.96 -33.06
CA LEU A 20 -6.05 21.51 -32.12
C LEU A 20 -6.33 21.99 -30.69
N TYR A 21 -6.76 23.24 -30.51
CA TYR A 21 -7.12 23.78 -29.21
C TYR A 21 -8.34 23.07 -28.61
N LEU A 22 -9.39 22.85 -29.41
CA LEU A 22 -10.58 22.09 -29.02
C LEU A 22 -10.23 20.63 -28.73
N TRP A 23 -9.34 20.00 -29.51
CA TRP A 23 -8.87 18.64 -29.27
C TRP A 23 -8.04 18.54 -27.98
N VAL A 24 -7.14 19.48 -27.72
CA VAL A 24 -6.35 19.56 -26.47
C VAL A 24 -7.27 19.80 -25.27
N ARG A 25 -8.27 20.69 -25.40
CA ARG A 25 -9.25 20.99 -24.36
C ARG A 25 -10.18 19.80 -24.10
N PHE A 26 -10.62 19.09 -25.14
CA PHE A 26 -11.39 17.86 -25.03
C PHE A 26 -10.56 16.74 -24.40
N ARG A 27 -9.28 16.58 -24.78
CA ARG A 27 -8.36 15.63 -24.12
C ARG A 27 -8.13 15.95 -22.65
N ARG A 28 -8.02 17.23 -22.28
CA ARG A 28 -7.88 17.67 -20.87
C ARG A 28 -9.16 17.41 -20.08
N SER A 29 -10.33 17.72 -20.65
CA SER A 29 -11.64 17.46 -20.04
C SER A 29 -11.92 15.97 -19.88
N ALA A 30 -11.68 15.16 -20.93
CA ALA A 30 -11.83 13.71 -20.91
C ALA A 30 -10.83 13.02 -19.96
N ARG A 31 -9.61 13.56 -19.79
CA ARG A 31 -8.67 13.08 -18.77
C ARG A 31 -9.12 13.42 -17.34
N GLY A 32 -9.82 14.53 -17.12
CA GLY A 32 -10.41 14.89 -15.83
C GLY A 32 -11.64 14.04 -15.51
N LEU A 33 -12.56 13.90 -16.46
CA LEU A 33 -13.76 13.07 -16.33
C LEU A 33 -13.41 11.58 -16.19
N GLY A 34 -12.50 11.07 -17.02
CA GLY A 34 -12.09 9.67 -17.00
C GLY A 34 -11.33 9.28 -15.73
N ARG A 35 -10.54 10.19 -15.15
CA ARG A 35 -9.88 9.94 -13.85
C ARG A 35 -10.86 9.92 -12.70
N ASN A 36 -11.81 10.86 -12.67
CA ASN A 36 -12.87 10.87 -11.67
C ASN A 36 -13.83 9.67 -11.83
N LEU A 37 -14.10 9.25 -13.06
CA LEU A 37 -14.95 8.09 -13.34
C LEU A 37 -14.25 6.77 -12.99
N CYS A 38 -13.00 6.57 -13.39
CA CYS A 38 -12.21 5.39 -12.99
C CYS A 38 -12.02 5.33 -11.48
N ALA A 39 -11.72 6.44 -10.80
CA ALA A 39 -11.63 6.48 -9.35
C ALA A 39 -12.98 6.15 -8.68
N LYS A 40 -14.10 6.70 -9.17
CA LYS A 40 -15.46 6.38 -8.68
C LYS A 40 -15.90 4.94 -8.97
N ILE A 41 -15.45 4.35 -10.08
CA ILE A 41 -15.68 2.93 -10.41
C ILE A 41 -14.83 2.05 -9.46
N MET A 42 -13.59 2.45 -9.16
CA MET A 42 -12.71 1.76 -8.21
C MET A 42 -13.08 1.96 -6.73
N ALA A 43 -14.01 2.88 -6.42
CA ALA A 43 -14.48 3.13 -5.06
C ALA A 43 -15.57 2.16 -4.59
N ARG A 44 -16.15 1.34 -5.47
CA ARG A 44 -17.21 0.37 -5.10
C ARG A 44 -16.90 -1.02 -5.63
N THR A 45 -16.39 -1.88 -4.75
CA THR A 45 -15.96 -3.26 -5.02
C THR A 45 -17.10 -4.18 -5.52
N GLU A 46 -18.36 -3.80 -5.27
CA GLU A 46 -19.55 -4.59 -5.60
C GLU A 46 -20.04 -4.44 -7.05
N LYS A 47 -19.52 -3.49 -7.84
CA LYS A 47 -20.03 -3.24 -9.19
C LYS A 47 -19.42 -4.21 -10.22
N PRO A 48 -20.19 -4.77 -11.17
CA PRO A 48 -19.66 -5.65 -12.24
C PRO A 48 -18.49 -5.04 -13.02
N LEU A 49 -18.55 -3.73 -13.31
CA LEU A 49 -17.48 -2.99 -13.97
C LEU A 49 -16.19 -2.92 -13.14
N PHE A 50 -16.30 -2.85 -11.80
CA PHE A 50 -15.14 -2.90 -10.92
C PHE A 50 -14.45 -4.26 -11.06
N ARG A 51 -15.21 -5.36 -10.98
CA ARG A 51 -14.65 -6.71 -11.10
C ARG A 51 -13.93 -6.92 -12.44
N ILE A 52 -14.53 -6.46 -13.54
CA ILE A 52 -13.87 -6.52 -14.86
C ILE A 52 -12.58 -5.71 -14.87
N ALA A 53 -12.62 -4.44 -14.44
CA ALA A 53 -11.44 -3.58 -14.42
C ALA A 53 -10.33 -4.13 -13.50
N TYR A 54 -10.70 -4.67 -12.34
CA TYR A 54 -9.80 -5.27 -11.37
C TYR A 54 -9.17 -6.55 -11.89
N THR A 55 -9.94 -7.43 -12.55
CA THR A 55 -9.39 -8.62 -13.24
C THR A 55 -8.43 -8.21 -14.36
N LEU A 56 -8.76 -7.19 -15.15
CA LEU A 56 -7.86 -6.67 -16.18
C LEU A 56 -6.56 -6.12 -15.56
N TYR A 57 -6.65 -5.43 -14.42
CA TYR A 57 -5.49 -4.95 -13.68
C TYR A 57 -4.64 -6.11 -13.17
N THR A 58 -5.21 -7.11 -12.49
CA THR A 58 -4.41 -8.14 -11.81
C THR A 58 -3.91 -9.26 -12.74
N GLN A 59 -4.66 -9.61 -13.80
CA GLN A 59 -4.39 -10.83 -14.58
C GLN A 59 -3.84 -10.60 -15.98
N THR A 60 -3.77 -9.36 -16.47
CA THR A 60 -3.41 -9.10 -17.88
C THR A 60 -2.18 -8.21 -18.05
N ARG A 61 -1.62 -8.23 -19.27
CA ARG A 61 -0.55 -7.30 -19.67
C ARG A 61 -1.00 -5.83 -19.62
N LEU A 62 -2.31 -5.55 -19.70
CA LEU A 62 -2.84 -4.18 -19.60
C LEU A 62 -2.61 -3.61 -18.20
N GLY A 63 -2.85 -4.40 -17.16
CA GLY A 63 -2.53 -4.01 -15.78
C GLY A 63 -1.04 -3.72 -15.59
N TYR A 64 -0.17 -4.61 -16.08
CA TYR A 64 1.27 -4.36 -16.07
C TYR A 64 1.66 -3.10 -16.87
N MET A 65 1.02 -2.82 -17.99
CA MET A 65 1.24 -1.56 -18.74
C MET A 65 0.77 -0.33 -17.97
N TYR A 66 -0.36 -0.43 -17.26
CA TYR A 66 -0.88 0.63 -16.40
C TYR A 66 0.08 0.94 -15.24
N TYR A 67 0.55 -0.09 -14.53
CA TYR A 67 1.58 0.04 -13.50
C TYR A 67 2.86 0.68 -14.03
N LYS A 68 3.41 0.21 -15.17
CA LYS A 68 4.61 0.82 -15.78
C LYS A 68 4.39 2.29 -16.13
N ARG A 69 3.17 2.68 -16.51
CA ARG A 69 2.82 4.08 -16.75
C ARG A 69 2.77 4.88 -15.44
N GLN A 70 2.21 4.32 -14.37
CA GLN A 70 2.24 4.94 -13.04
C GLN A 70 3.67 5.16 -12.56
N MET A 71 4.55 4.16 -12.68
CA MET A 71 5.97 4.30 -12.38
C MET A 71 6.64 5.45 -13.14
N ARG A 72 6.48 5.48 -14.48
CA ARG A 72 7.07 6.55 -15.29
C ARG A 72 6.60 7.93 -14.85
N LYS A 73 5.31 8.04 -14.52
CA LYS A 73 4.73 9.29 -14.04
C LYS A 73 5.23 9.66 -12.64
N ALA A 74 5.33 8.68 -11.74
CA ALA A 74 5.84 8.88 -10.39
C ALA A 74 7.28 9.39 -10.43
N ARG A 75 8.16 8.79 -11.22
CA ARG A 75 9.55 9.26 -11.39
C ARG A 75 9.64 10.68 -11.93
N GLN A 76 8.70 11.09 -12.78
CA GLN A 76 8.62 12.48 -13.28
C GLN A 76 8.14 13.46 -12.21
N ASN A 77 7.15 13.07 -11.41
CA ASN A 77 6.54 13.92 -10.39
C ASN A 77 7.36 13.99 -9.09
N TYR A 78 8.02 12.89 -8.75
CA TYR A 78 8.70 12.61 -7.49
C TYR A 78 10.06 11.95 -7.78
N PRO A 79 11.02 12.67 -8.39
CA PRO A 79 12.31 12.09 -8.78
C PRO A 79 13.13 11.56 -7.59
N ALA A 80 12.93 12.14 -6.40
CA ALA A 80 13.54 11.69 -5.15
C ALA A 80 12.61 10.81 -4.28
N GLY A 81 11.47 10.36 -4.83
CA GLY A 81 10.43 9.69 -4.07
C GLY A 81 9.37 10.65 -3.49
N HIS A 82 8.23 10.09 -3.07
CA HIS A 82 7.11 10.86 -2.48
C HIS A 82 7.36 11.29 -1.02
N SER A 83 8.44 10.78 -0.44
CA SER A 83 8.93 11.08 0.90
C SER A 83 10.45 10.89 0.91
N SER A 84 11.10 11.39 1.95
CA SER A 84 12.50 11.10 2.25
C SER A 84 12.56 9.82 3.09
N ALA A 85 13.48 8.92 2.74
CA ALA A 85 13.71 7.71 3.51
C ALA A 85 14.25 8.07 4.90
N CYS A 86 13.67 7.46 5.94
CA CYS A 86 14.18 7.52 7.31
C CYS A 86 14.58 6.09 7.71
N PRO A 87 15.83 5.66 7.47
CA PRO A 87 16.28 4.34 7.86
C PRO A 87 16.22 4.15 9.37
N ALA A 88 15.83 2.96 9.82
CA ALA A 88 15.96 2.54 11.21
C ALA A 88 17.06 1.48 11.32
N GLU A 89 17.92 1.59 12.32
CA GLU A 89 19.04 0.67 12.51
C GLU A 89 19.07 0.15 13.95
N PHE A 90 19.14 -1.18 14.07
CA PHE A 90 19.14 -1.88 15.35
C PHE A 90 20.09 -3.07 15.30
N ASN A 91 21.13 -3.08 16.12
CA ASN A 91 22.06 -4.21 16.27
C ASN A 91 22.59 -4.79 14.94
N GLY A 92 22.98 -3.91 14.01
CA GLY A 92 23.48 -4.31 12.69
C GLY A 92 22.38 -4.70 11.68
N ILE A 93 21.10 -4.54 12.02
CA ILE A 93 19.98 -4.63 11.06
C ILE A 93 19.52 -3.23 10.70
N LYS A 94 19.61 -2.89 9.42
CA LYS A 94 19.17 -1.61 8.88
C LYS A 94 17.94 -1.81 8.00
N ILE A 95 16.82 -1.18 8.35
CA ILE A 95 15.57 -1.19 7.59
C ILE A 95 15.44 0.15 6.88
N ILE A 96 15.40 0.12 5.55
CA ILE A 96 15.39 1.30 4.69
C ILE A 96 14.06 1.33 3.92
N PRO A 97 13.14 2.24 4.27
CA PRO A 97 11.99 2.53 3.42
C PRO A 97 12.46 3.12 2.09
N ILE A 98 11.98 2.56 0.98
CA ILE A 98 12.26 3.03 -0.38
C ILE A 98 10.94 3.57 -0.94
N PRO A 99 10.77 4.91 -0.99
CA PRO A 99 9.57 5.53 -1.52
C PRO A 99 9.47 5.28 -3.03
N VAL A 100 8.47 4.51 -3.44
CA VAL A 100 8.19 4.14 -4.83
C VAL A 100 6.82 4.64 -5.25
N LEU A 101 6.61 4.79 -6.56
CA LEU A 101 5.32 5.25 -7.09
C LEU A 101 4.87 6.59 -6.48
N SER A 102 3.58 6.79 -6.26
CA SER A 102 3.05 8.03 -5.68
C SER A 102 3.04 8.05 -4.15
N ASP A 103 2.99 6.88 -3.53
CA ASP A 103 2.73 6.72 -2.10
C ASP A 103 3.14 5.34 -1.56
N ASN A 104 3.66 4.42 -2.38
CA ASN A 104 4.06 3.08 -1.95
C ASN A 104 5.44 3.08 -1.25
N TYR A 105 5.66 2.12 -0.38
CA TYR A 105 6.97 1.79 0.16
C TYR A 105 7.38 0.38 -0.23
N SER A 106 8.58 0.24 -0.80
CA SER A 106 9.35 -0.99 -0.70
C SER A 106 10.25 -0.91 0.53
N TYR A 107 10.68 -2.04 1.08
CA TYR A 107 11.59 -2.03 2.24
C TYR A 107 12.83 -2.87 1.95
N LEU A 108 14.01 -2.29 2.07
CA LEU A 108 15.27 -3.03 2.05
C LEU A 108 15.74 -3.25 3.49
N ILE A 109 15.89 -4.50 3.89
CA ILE A 109 16.39 -4.91 5.19
C ILE A 109 17.79 -5.46 4.98
N VAL A 110 18.80 -4.82 5.57
CA VAL A 110 20.21 -5.16 5.41
C VAL A 110 20.76 -5.65 6.74
N ASP A 111 21.38 -6.82 6.75
CA ASP A 111 22.30 -7.20 7.82
C ASP A 111 23.68 -6.62 7.48
N THR A 112 24.06 -5.55 8.17
CA THR A 112 25.30 -4.81 7.93
C THR A 112 26.54 -5.59 8.35
N THR A 113 26.39 -6.67 9.13
CA THR A 113 27.52 -7.52 9.54
C THR A 113 27.91 -8.48 8.42
N SER A 114 26.93 -9.06 7.73
CA SER A 114 27.15 -10.03 6.66
C SER A 114 26.98 -9.45 5.25
N SER A 115 26.58 -8.18 5.14
CA SER A 115 26.28 -7.47 3.89
C SER A 115 25.26 -8.21 3.01
N VAL A 116 24.29 -8.89 3.62
CA VAL A 116 23.16 -9.51 2.90
C VAL A 116 21.89 -8.70 3.11
N ALA A 117 21.00 -8.74 2.12
CA ALA A 117 19.76 -8.00 2.14
C ALA A 117 18.55 -8.84 1.74
N VAL A 118 17.42 -8.48 2.35
CA VAL A 118 16.08 -8.92 1.97
C VAL A 118 15.29 -7.69 1.53
N VAL A 119 14.52 -7.81 0.44
CA VAL A 119 13.61 -6.74 0.03
C VAL A 119 12.15 -7.20 0.15
N VAL A 120 11.31 -6.33 0.70
CA VAL A 120 9.85 -6.51 0.73
C VAL A 120 9.20 -5.64 -0.33
N ASP A 121 8.30 -6.24 -1.12
CA ASP A 121 7.48 -5.59 -2.15
C ASP A 121 8.27 -4.65 -3.08
N PRO A 122 9.25 -5.17 -3.84
CA PRO A 122 10.12 -4.36 -4.69
C PRO A 122 9.37 -3.87 -5.94
N ALA A 123 8.52 -2.87 -5.79
CA ALA A 123 7.73 -2.32 -6.88
C ALA A 123 8.63 -1.74 -7.97
N ASP A 124 9.61 -0.90 -7.62
CA ASP A 124 10.55 -0.33 -8.59
C ASP A 124 11.90 -1.07 -8.55
N PRO A 125 12.17 -2.01 -9.49
CA PRO A 125 13.40 -2.81 -9.44
C PRO A 125 14.65 -1.98 -9.70
N GLN A 126 14.55 -0.83 -10.37
CA GLN A 126 15.71 0.02 -10.65
C GLN A 126 16.08 0.84 -9.42
N LEU A 127 15.09 1.38 -8.71
CA LEU A 127 15.34 2.11 -7.48
C LEU A 127 15.85 1.18 -6.37
N VAL A 128 15.23 -0.01 -6.23
CA VAL A 128 15.71 -1.03 -5.28
C VAL A 128 17.15 -1.43 -5.59
N GLN A 129 17.50 -1.66 -6.87
CA GLN A 129 18.87 -1.98 -7.26
C GLN A 129 19.85 -0.87 -6.88
N ALA A 130 19.50 0.40 -7.12
CA ALA A 130 20.36 1.53 -6.77
C ALA A 130 20.59 1.65 -5.26
N VAL A 131 19.54 1.45 -4.44
CA VAL A 131 19.67 1.47 -2.99
C VAL A 131 20.49 0.27 -2.49
N LEU A 132 20.30 -0.91 -3.08
CA LEU A 132 21.09 -2.11 -2.76
C LEU A 132 22.59 -1.89 -3.01
N GLU A 133 22.94 -1.29 -4.16
CA GLU A 133 24.32 -0.95 -4.52
C GLU A 133 24.93 0.09 -3.57
N ASP A 134 24.17 1.13 -3.21
CA ASP A 134 24.58 2.16 -2.24
C ASP A 134 24.87 1.56 -0.85
N GLN A 135 24.11 0.54 -0.43
CA GLN A 135 24.37 -0.18 0.82
C GLN A 135 25.49 -1.22 0.71
N GLY A 136 26.04 -1.47 -0.48
CA GLY A 136 27.06 -2.50 -0.69
C GLY A 136 26.60 -3.91 -0.29
N ALA A 137 25.30 -4.19 -0.39
CA ALA A 137 24.69 -5.43 0.08
C ALA A 137 24.32 -6.37 -1.07
N MET A 138 24.32 -7.67 -0.80
CA MET A 138 23.90 -8.72 -1.73
C MET A 138 22.45 -9.10 -1.47
N LEU A 139 21.61 -9.07 -2.51
CA LEU A 139 20.19 -9.44 -2.39
C LEU A 139 20.04 -10.96 -2.33
N GLU A 140 19.49 -11.46 -1.22
CA GLU A 140 19.34 -12.89 -0.94
C GLU A 140 17.87 -13.34 -0.89
N ALA A 141 16.92 -12.43 -0.71
CA ALA A 141 15.50 -12.78 -0.78
C ALA A 141 14.62 -11.60 -1.19
N ILE A 142 13.55 -11.92 -1.93
CA ILE A 142 12.42 -11.04 -2.18
C ILE A 142 11.20 -11.62 -1.45
N LEU A 143 10.60 -10.83 -0.56
CA LEU A 143 9.34 -11.16 0.13
C LEU A 143 8.21 -10.34 -0.52
N CYS A 144 7.14 -11.00 -0.96
CA CYS A 144 6.01 -10.34 -1.59
C CYS A 144 4.73 -10.55 -0.79
N THR A 145 4.19 -9.45 -0.27
CA THR A 145 2.98 -9.47 0.55
C THR A 145 1.79 -9.94 -0.29
N HIS A 146 1.64 -9.43 -1.51
CA HIS A 146 0.54 -9.78 -2.40
C HIS A 146 0.81 -9.47 -3.87
N LYS A 147 -0.16 -9.78 -4.73
CA LYS A 147 -0.02 -9.79 -6.19
C LYS A 147 -0.14 -8.46 -6.91
N HIS A 148 -0.59 -7.39 -6.26
CA HIS A 148 -0.82 -6.14 -6.99
C HIS A 148 0.50 -5.61 -7.54
N TRP A 149 0.42 -4.98 -8.70
CA TRP A 149 1.60 -4.61 -9.49
C TRP A 149 2.46 -3.55 -8.81
N ASP A 150 1.86 -2.72 -7.98
CA ASP A 150 2.52 -1.72 -7.15
C ASP A 150 3.29 -2.30 -5.95
N HIS A 151 3.23 -3.62 -5.76
CA HIS A 151 4.06 -4.36 -4.80
C HIS A 151 4.97 -5.37 -5.50
N SER A 152 4.40 -6.18 -6.38
CA SER A 152 5.08 -7.31 -7.03
C SER A 152 5.66 -7.01 -8.43
N GLY A 153 5.44 -5.79 -8.93
CA GLY A 153 5.74 -5.43 -10.33
C GLY A 153 7.22 -5.41 -10.68
N GLY A 154 8.12 -5.31 -9.69
CA GLY A 154 9.55 -5.37 -9.89
C GLY A 154 10.17 -6.74 -9.67
N ASN A 155 9.44 -7.74 -9.17
CA ASN A 155 9.98 -9.09 -8.87
C ASN A 155 10.76 -9.70 -10.04
N LYS A 156 10.12 -9.77 -11.21
CA LYS A 156 10.76 -10.29 -12.43
C LYS A 156 11.92 -9.41 -12.89
N GLY A 157 11.87 -8.11 -12.58
CA GLY A 157 12.94 -7.15 -12.84
C GLY A 157 14.18 -7.48 -12.03
N LEU A 158 14.05 -7.59 -10.71
CA LEU A 158 15.14 -7.95 -9.81
C LEU A 158 15.66 -9.35 -10.06
N LYS A 159 14.80 -10.35 -10.30
CA LYS A 159 15.25 -11.72 -10.65
C LYS A 159 16.13 -11.78 -11.91
N ARG A 160 15.98 -10.84 -12.85
CA ARG A 160 16.89 -10.81 -14.02
C ARG A 160 18.29 -10.30 -13.65
N LEU A 161 18.38 -9.45 -12.62
CA LEU A 161 19.64 -8.93 -12.10
C LEU A 161 20.27 -9.91 -11.09
N HIS A 162 19.43 -10.61 -10.32
CA HIS A 162 19.80 -11.56 -9.27
C HIS A 162 19.10 -12.90 -9.52
N SER A 163 19.62 -13.68 -10.47
CA SER A 163 18.96 -14.91 -10.97
C SER A 163 18.75 -15.97 -9.89
N ALA A 164 19.69 -16.12 -8.96
CA ALA A 164 19.63 -17.04 -7.84
C ALA A 164 18.67 -16.58 -6.73
N CYS A 165 18.27 -15.30 -6.69
CA CYS A 165 17.45 -14.77 -5.61
C CYS A 165 16.05 -15.42 -5.60
N PRO A 166 15.66 -16.07 -4.49
CA PRO A 166 14.30 -16.56 -4.28
C PRO A 166 13.30 -15.39 -4.18
N VAL A 167 12.09 -15.66 -4.70
CA VAL A 167 10.91 -14.81 -4.52
C VAL A 167 9.90 -15.64 -3.73
N TYR A 168 9.58 -15.14 -2.55
CA TYR A 168 8.67 -15.72 -1.58
C TYR A 168 7.32 -15.00 -1.60
N GLY A 169 6.28 -15.74 -1.23
CA GLY A 169 4.91 -15.24 -1.16
C GLY A 169 3.90 -16.37 -1.22
N SER A 170 2.62 -16.05 -1.16
CA SER A 170 1.57 -17.06 -1.21
C SER A 170 1.43 -17.67 -2.62
N ALA A 171 1.36 -19.00 -2.69
CA ALA A 171 0.96 -19.71 -3.91
C ALA A 171 -0.46 -19.35 -4.38
N VAL A 172 -1.30 -18.88 -3.45
CA VAL A 172 -2.71 -18.55 -3.71
C VAL A 172 -2.83 -17.22 -4.45
N ASP A 173 -1.81 -16.33 -4.41
CA ASP A 173 -1.93 -14.98 -4.97
C ASP A 173 -1.35 -14.79 -6.38
N ASN A 174 -0.99 -15.82 -7.16
CA ASN A 174 -0.44 -15.62 -8.53
C ASN A 174 0.69 -14.55 -8.61
N ILE A 175 1.60 -14.55 -7.64
CA ILE A 175 2.66 -13.55 -7.52
C ILE A 175 3.62 -13.64 -8.71
N PRO A 176 3.85 -12.54 -9.46
CA PRO A 176 4.78 -12.53 -10.58
C PRO A 176 6.20 -12.94 -10.16
N GLY A 177 6.71 -14.03 -10.75
CA GLY A 177 8.08 -14.48 -10.51
C GLY A 177 8.27 -15.27 -9.20
N LEU A 178 7.17 -15.68 -8.55
CA LEU A 178 7.21 -16.58 -7.39
C LEU A 178 8.03 -17.84 -7.69
N THR A 179 8.89 -18.21 -6.75
CA THR A 179 9.72 -19.43 -6.84
C THR A 179 9.65 -20.28 -5.58
N HIS A 180 9.38 -19.66 -4.44
CA HIS A 180 9.34 -20.33 -3.13
C HIS A 180 8.01 -20.00 -2.46
N PRO A 181 6.93 -20.74 -2.76
CA PRO A 181 5.64 -20.51 -2.13
C PRO A 181 5.73 -20.74 -0.62
N LEU A 182 5.01 -19.91 0.14
CA LEU A 182 4.92 -20.02 1.59
C LEU A 182 3.48 -20.28 2.03
N SER A 183 3.35 -21.00 3.14
CA SER A 183 2.13 -21.23 3.91
C SER A 183 2.14 -20.40 5.20
N ASP A 184 1.02 -20.40 5.93
CA ASP A 184 0.94 -19.73 7.22
C ASP A 184 2.00 -20.26 8.19
N LYS A 185 2.70 -19.34 8.86
CA LYS A 185 3.75 -19.57 9.87
C LYS A 185 5.05 -20.17 9.34
N ASP A 186 5.21 -20.32 8.02
CA ASP A 186 6.51 -20.68 7.44
C ASP A 186 7.57 -19.62 7.78
N SER A 187 8.83 -20.06 7.80
CA SER A 187 9.98 -19.21 8.14
C SER A 187 10.92 -19.05 6.96
N VAL A 188 11.37 -17.82 6.73
CA VAL A 188 12.43 -17.47 5.78
C VAL A 188 13.64 -16.98 6.57
N LYS A 189 14.80 -17.61 6.35
CA LYS A 189 16.04 -17.26 7.05
C LYS A 189 17.06 -16.76 6.05
N VAL A 190 17.61 -15.57 6.31
CA VAL A 190 18.68 -14.95 5.52
C VAL A 190 19.71 -14.38 6.49
N GLY A 191 20.91 -14.97 6.53
CA GLY A 191 21.87 -14.64 7.58
C GLY A 191 21.25 -14.82 8.97
N ARG A 192 21.34 -13.79 9.82
CA ARG A 192 20.69 -13.76 11.15
C ARG A 192 19.23 -13.28 11.14
N MET A 193 18.72 -12.84 9.98
CA MET A 193 17.34 -12.34 9.87
C MET A 193 16.38 -13.53 9.74
N HIS A 194 15.45 -13.63 10.69
CA HIS A 194 14.42 -14.66 10.71
C HIS A 194 13.05 -14.01 10.48
N PHE A 195 12.46 -14.26 9.32
CA PHE A 195 11.13 -13.78 8.99
C PHE A 195 10.11 -14.91 9.15
N LYS A 196 9.02 -14.63 9.85
CA LYS A 196 7.84 -15.49 9.88
C LYS A 196 6.80 -14.94 8.92
N ALA A 197 6.38 -15.75 7.95
CA ALA A 197 5.26 -15.43 7.07
C ALA A 197 3.95 -15.73 7.79
N LEU A 198 3.03 -14.78 7.81
CA LEU A 198 1.69 -14.96 8.38
C LEU A 198 0.67 -14.79 7.25
N PHE A 199 -0.21 -15.77 7.10
CA PHE A 199 -1.24 -15.74 6.07
C PHE A 199 -2.40 -14.86 6.51
N THR A 200 -2.70 -13.82 5.73
CA THR A 200 -3.60 -12.73 6.11
C THR A 200 -4.56 -12.35 4.99
N PRO A 201 -5.41 -13.28 4.52
CA PRO A 201 -6.36 -13.01 3.46
C PRO A 201 -7.30 -11.84 3.85
N GLY A 202 -7.72 -11.06 2.86
CA GLY A 202 -8.58 -9.91 3.10
C GLY A 202 -8.48 -8.92 1.95
N HIS A 203 -7.32 -8.26 1.84
CA HIS A 203 -7.05 -7.35 0.73
C HIS A 203 -7.04 -8.11 -0.61
N THR A 204 -6.17 -9.12 -0.71
CA THR A 204 -6.23 -10.18 -1.71
C THR A 204 -6.49 -11.52 -1.04
N VAL A 205 -6.87 -12.53 -1.83
CA VAL A 205 -7.09 -13.90 -1.31
C VAL A 205 -5.81 -14.54 -0.77
N GLY A 206 -4.65 -14.11 -1.26
CA GLY A 206 -3.36 -14.70 -0.93
C GLY A 206 -2.43 -13.78 -0.13
N HIS A 207 -2.94 -12.69 0.44
CA HIS A 207 -2.13 -11.68 1.12
C HIS A 207 -1.37 -12.28 2.32
N MET A 208 -0.08 -11.97 2.43
CA MET A 208 0.79 -12.33 3.55
C MET A 208 1.43 -11.09 4.17
N ILE A 209 1.72 -11.18 5.47
CA ILE A 209 2.57 -10.21 6.19
C ILE A 209 3.82 -10.93 6.69
N TYR A 210 4.93 -10.20 6.83
CA TYR A 210 6.21 -10.77 7.24
C TYR A 210 6.67 -10.15 8.55
N LEU A 211 6.85 -10.98 9.56
CA LEU A 211 7.35 -10.57 10.87
C LEU A 211 8.83 -10.93 10.99
N LEU A 212 9.71 -9.93 10.99
CA LEU A 212 11.09 -10.09 11.40
C LEU A 212 11.15 -10.29 12.92
N ASP A 213 11.66 -11.44 13.35
CA ASP A 213 11.82 -11.78 14.76
C ASP A 213 12.92 -10.93 15.41
N GLY A 214 12.50 -10.01 16.27
CA GLY A 214 13.39 -9.13 17.00
C GLY A 214 14.34 -9.85 17.95
N GLN A 215 13.95 -11.01 18.51
CA GLN A 215 14.82 -11.77 19.41
C GLN A 215 16.05 -12.33 18.67
N ALA A 216 15.86 -12.83 17.45
CA ALA A 216 16.96 -13.36 16.63
C ALA A 216 18.02 -12.29 16.30
N VAL A 217 17.60 -11.03 16.20
CA VAL A 217 18.46 -9.90 15.83
C VAL A 217 18.80 -8.96 16.99
N GLY A 218 18.29 -9.20 18.20
CA GLY A 218 18.50 -8.31 19.36
C GLY A 218 17.91 -6.90 19.15
N ALA A 219 16.73 -6.81 18.55
CA ALA A 219 16.02 -5.58 18.24
C ALA A 219 14.51 -5.73 18.50
N PRO A 220 13.70 -4.65 18.41
CA PRO A 220 12.25 -4.79 18.33
C PRO A 220 11.85 -5.62 17.09
N SER A 221 10.84 -6.48 17.22
CA SER A 221 10.27 -7.17 16.06
C SER A 221 9.70 -6.14 15.06
N SER A 222 9.79 -6.46 13.77
CA SER A 222 9.32 -5.57 12.69
C SER A 222 8.36 -6.29 11.77
N LEU A 223 7.15 -5.77 11.65
CA LEU A 223 6.08 -6.31 10.81
C LEU A 223 5.97 -5.51 9.50
N PHE A 224 6.21 -6.18 8.38
CA PHE A 224 5.94 -5.66 7.05
C PHE A 224 4.52 -6.07 6.64
N SER A 225 3.60 -5.11 6.70
CA SER A 225 2.15 -5.40 6.67
C SER A 225 1.51 -5.32 5.29
N GLY A 226 2.27 -4.88 4.27
CA GLY A 226 1.72 -4.66 2.93
C GLY A 226 0.44 -3.83 2.99
N ASP A 227 -0.62 -4.37 2.41
CA ASP A 227 -1.92 -3.73 2.34
C ASP A 227 -2.94 -4.25 3.34
N LEU A 228 -2.48 -4.97 4.38
CA LEU A 228 -3.37 -5.38 5.48
C LEU A 228 -3.65 -4.21 6.44
N VAL A 229 -2.59 -3.70 7.09
CA VAL A 229 -2.67 -2.61 8.08
C VAL A 229 -1.78 -1.46 7.63
N PHE A 230 -2.33 -0.25 7.70
CA PHE A 230 -1.63 1.00 7.50
C PHE A 230 -1.63 1.80 8.81
N LEU A 231 -0.84 2.88 8.89
CA LEU A 231 -0.98 3.83 9.98
C LEU A 231 -2.42 4.38 10.01
N SER A 232 -3.14 4.11 11.10
CA SER A 232 -4.54 4.44 11.34
C SER A 232 -5.54 3.89 10.31
N GLY A 233 -5.17 2.87 9.53
CA GLY A 233 -6.02 2.31 8.47
C GLY A 233 -5.86 0.81 8.26
N CYS A 234 -6.67 0.27 7.35
CA CYS A 234 -6.52 -1.07 6.79
C CYS A 234 -6.78 -1.06 5.28
N GLY A 235 -6.39 -2.16 4.62
CA GLY A 235 -6.67 -2.42 3.21
C GLY A 235 -8.16 -2.38 2.87
N ARG A 236 -8.44 -2.06 1.60
CA ARG A 236 -9.75 -2.37 1.02
C ARG A 236 -9.89 -3.89 0.86
N MET A 237 -11.08 -4.43 1.13
CA MET A 237 -11.37 -5.85 0.97
C MET A 237 -11.73 -6.15 -0.50
N PHE A 238 -10.72 -6.25 -1.38
CA PHE A 238 -11.00 -6.51 -2.81
C PHE A 238 -11.44 -7.95 -3.05
N GLU A 239 -10.87 -8.90 -2.31
CA GLU A 239 -11.11 -10.33 -2.54
C GLU A 239 -11.49 -11.11 -1.27
N GLY A 240 -11.49 -10.47 -0.09
CA GLY A 240 -11.91 -11.06 1.18
C GLY A 240 -13.28 -10.56 1.68
N SER A 241 -13.79 -11.21 2.73
CA SER A 241 -14.97 -10.78 3.48
C SER A 241 -14.58 -10.01 4.74
N PRO A 242 -15.53 -9.33 5.40
CA PRO A 242 -15.29 -8.72 6.71
C PRO A 242 -14.80 -9.72 7.77
N THR A 243 -15.33 -10.94 7.79
CA THR A 243 -14.90 -11.99 8.72
C THR A 243 -13.46 -12.44 8.46
N THR A 244 -13.08 -12.60 7.19
CA THR A 244 -11.70 -12.97 6.80
C THR A 244 -10.72 -11.83 7.13
N MET A 245 -11.06 -10.59 6.79
CA MET A 245 -10.23 -9.42 7.12
C MET A 245 -10.09 -9.24 8.64
N LEU A 246 -11.17 -9.44 9.41
CA LEU A 246 -11.13 -9.33 10.87
C LEU A 246 -10.14 -10.33 11.48
N SER A 247 -10.16 -11.59 11.04
CA SER A 247 -9.21 -12.61 11.51
C SER A 247 -7.75 -12.22 11.23
N SER A 248 -7.49 -11.65 10.05
CA SER A 248 -6.17 -11.12 9.68
C SER A 248 -5.74 -9.93 10.53
N LEU A 249 -6.67 -9.01 10.84
CA LEU A 249 -6.42 -7.88 11.74
C LEU A 249 -6.19 -8.34 13.19
N ASP A 250 -6.91 -9.36 13.65
CA ASP A 250 -6.71 -9.97 14.98
C ASP A 250 -5.34 -10.63 15.10
N THR A 251 -4.81 -11.18 14.01
CA THR A 251 -3.43 -11.68 13.97
C THR A 251 -2.45 -10.55 14.28
N VAL A 252 -2.61 -9.36 13.67
CA VAL A 252 -1.76 -8.19 13.97
C VAL A 252 -1.99 -7.69 15.40
N ALA A 253 -3.23 -7.59 15.85
CA ALA A 253 -3.58 -7.14 17.20
C ALA A 253 -3.04 -8.08 18.30
N SER A 254 -2.80 -9.36 17.99
CA SER A 254 -2.21 -10.32 18.93
C SER A 254 -0.69 -10.18 19.12
N LEU A 255 -0.01 -9.41 18.27
CA LEU A 255 1.44 -9.20 18.36
C LEU A 255 1.80 -8.29 19.55
N ASN A 256 3.07 -8.38 19.97
CA ASN A 256 3.63 -7.52 21.01
C ASN A 256 3.47 -6.04 20.65
N ASP A 257 3.09 -5.22 21.63
CA ASP A 257 2.83 -3.79 21.43
C ASP A 257 4.04 -3.02 20.90
N GLY A 258 5.26 -3.43 21.27
CA GLY A 258 6.52 -2.85 20.77
C GLY A 258 6.91 -3.26 19.35
N THR A 259 6.10 -4.08 18.65
CA THR A 259 6.39 -4.48 17.27
C THR A 259 6.26 -3.28 16.34
N LEU A 260 7.33 -2.96 15.59
CA LEU A 260 7.33 -1.90 14.60
C LEU A 260 6.47 -2.29 13.40
N LEU A 261 5.67 -1.36 12.88
CA LEU A 261 4.78 -1.57 11.75
C LEU A 261 5.27 -0.80 10.51
N TRP A 262 5.51 -1.54 9.43
CA TRP A 262 6.02 -1.06 8.15
C TRP A 262 4.98 -1.30 7.03
N PRO A 263 4.12 -0.30 6.73
CA PRO A 263 2.98 -0.44 5.82
C PRO A 263 3.34 -0.35 4.33
N GLY A 264 2.48 -0.85 3.44
CA GLY A 264 2.67 -0.75 1.99
C GLY A 264 2.58 0.68 1.43
N HIS A 265 1.87 1.58 2.12
CA HIS A 265 1.57 2.94 1.63
C HIS A 265 1.64 4.03 2.70
N GLU A 266 1.93 5.25 2.23
CA GLU A 266 1.88 6.52 2.95
C GLU A 266 0.45 7.10 2.97
N TYR A 267 -0.47 6.43 3.67
CA TYR A 267 -1.87 6.83 3.81
C TYR A 267 -2.22 7.48 5.17
N ALA A 268 -1.22 7.75 6.01
CA ALA A 268 -1.40 8.14 7.40
C ALA A 268 -2.34 9.35 7.58
N GLU A 269 -2.18 10.39 6.76
CA GLU A 269 -2.97 11.61 6.87
C GLU A 269 -4.45 11.37 6.56
N ASP A 270 -4.78 10.75 5.42
CA ASP A 270 -6.15 10.40 5.02
C ASP A 270 -6.81 9.44 6.01
N ASN A 271 -6.01 8.53 6.56
CA ASN A 271 -6.48 7.54 7.53
C ASN A 271 -6.85 8.19 8.87
N LEU A 272 -6.02 9.11 9.36
CA LEU A 272 -6.29 9.85 10.61
C LEU A 272 -7.43 10.84 10.46
N LEU A 273 -7.59 11.46 9.29
CA LEU A 273 -8.77 12.27 8.97
C LEU A 273 -10.05 11.44 9.03
N PHE A 274 -10.08 10.25 8.41
CA PHE A 274 -11.22 9.35 8.55
C PHE A 274 -11.43 8.90 10.00
N ALA A 275 -10.35 8.59 10.73
CA ALA A 275 -10.44 8.22 12.14
C ALA A 275 -11.09 9.34 12.99
N ALA A 276 -10.96 10.61 12.56
CA ALA A 276 -11.62 11.73 13.20
C ALA A 276 -13.14 11.75 13.05
N GLU A 277 -13.65 11.31 11.90
CA GLU A 277 -15.08 11.20 11.65
C GLU A 277 -15.74 10.14 12.56
N VAL A 278 -15.03 9.07 12.87
CA VAL A 278 -15.57 7.95 13.67
C VAL A 278 -15.27 8.07 15.16
N GLU A 279 -14.12 8.62 15.54
CA GLU A 279 -13.74 8.80 16.96
C GLU A 279 -13.23 10.24 17.18
N PRO A 280 -14.12 11.26 17.13
CA PRO A 280 -13.73 12.67 17.19
C PRO A 280 -13.10 13.07 18.54
N ARG A 281 -13.34 12.31 19.60
CA ARG A 281 -12.83 12.59 20.97
C ARG A 281 -11.57 11.81 21.34
N ASN A 282 -11.01 11.02 20.42
CA ASN A 282 -9.77 10.27 20.67
C ASN A 282 -8.55 11.21 20.62
N SER A 283 -8.05 11.61 21.79
CA SER A 283 -6.91 12.53 21.90
C SER A 283 -5.59 11.91 21.40
N THR A 284 -5.40 10.60 21.55
CA THR A 284 -4.23 9.89 21.02
C THR A 284 -4.18 9.97 19.51
N ARG A 285 -5.34 9.83 18.85
CA ARG A 285 -5.49 10.02 17.39
C ARG A 285 -5.15 11.43 16.97
N GLU A 286 -5.63 12.44 17.70
CA GLU A 286 -5.34 13.85 17.38
C GLU A 286 -3.85 14.18 17.52
N ASN A 287 -3.21 13.73 18.60
CA ASN A 287 -1.77 13.90 18.79
C ASN A 287 -0.96 13.24 17.66
N LYS A 288 -1.35 12.02 17.24
CA LYS A 288 -0.72 11.35 16.11
C LYS A 288 -0.93 12.12 14.80
N TYR A 289 -2.11 12.71 14.59
CA TYR A 289 -2.40 13.53 13.42
C TYR A 289 -1.51 14.77 13.34
N GLN A 290 -1.33 15.49 14.44
CA GLN A 290 -0.41 16.63 14.48
C GLN A 290 1.04 16.23 14.18
N TRP A 291 1.50 15.10 14.72
CA TRP A 291 2.81 14.54 14.38
C TRP A 291 2.92 14.19 12.89
N VAL A 292 1.90 13.54 12.31
CA VAL A 292 1.88 13.21 10.87
C VAL A 292 1.95 14.47 10.02
N LEU A 293 1.17 15.51 10.32
CA LEU A 293 1.23 16.78 9.60
C LEU A 293 2.63 17.40 9.63
N GLN A 294 3.30 17.36 10.79
CA GLN A 294 4.67 17.84 10.94
C GLN A 294 5.63 17.04 10.04
N GLN A 295 5.60 15.70 10.08
CA GLN A 295 6.44 14.85 9.23
C GLN A 295 6.20 15.12 7.74
N ARG A 296 4.93 15.15 7.32
CA ARG A 296 4.56 15.35 5.91
C ARG A 296 4.90 16.75 5.40
N SER A 297 4.84 17.79 6.24
CA SER A 297 5.30 19.14 5.87
C SER A 297 6.78 19.20 5.49
N GLN A 298 7.59 18.29 6.05
CA GLN A 298 9.01 18.13 5.77
C GLN A 298 9.28 17.01 4.74
N LYS A 299 8.22 16.44 4.14
CA LYS A 299 8.28 15.27 3.25
C LYS A 299 8.93 14.04 3.90
N LEU A 300 8.88 13.90 5.22
CA LEU A 300 9.38 12.72 5.91
C LEU A 300 8.35 11.58 5.86
N SER A 301 8.86 10.35 5.89
CA SER A 301 8.03 9.16 6.03
C SER A 301 7.31 9.15 7.39
N THR A 302 6.09 8.61 7.44
CA THR A 302 5.35 8.44 8.70
C THR A 302 5.50 7.04 9.30
N CYS A 303 6.23 6.14 8.63
CA CYS A 303 6.56 4.82 9.16
C CYS A 303 7.98 4.77 9.77
N PRO A 304 8.23 3.87 10.74
CA PRO A 304 7.25 2.94 11.32
C PRO A 304 6.39 3.59 12.42
N SER A 305 5.21 3.02 12.66
CA SER A 305 4.51 3.12 13.95
C SER A 305 4.75 1.84 14.76
N THR A 306 4.08 1.67 15.91
CA THR A 306 4.06 0.40 16.64
C THR A 306 2.66 -0.22 16.69
N VAL A 307 2.58 -1.56 16.83
CA VAL A 307 1.29 -2.26 17.03
C VAL A 307 0.53 -1.71 18.25
N GLY A 308 1.24 -1.36 19.32
CA GLY A 308 0.67 -0.74 20.51
C GLY A 308 0.05 0.63 20.23
N GLU A 309 0.74 1.48 19.48
CA GLU A 309 0.21 2.78 19.03
C GLU A 309 -1.05 2.61 18.18
N GLU A 310 -1.02 1.70 17.19
CA GLU A 310 -2.15 1.48 16.29
C GLU A 310 -3.42 1.03 17.05
N LYS A 311 -3.29 0.21 18.10
CA LYS A 311 -4.44 -0.18 18.95
C LYS A 311 -5.12 1.02 19.64
N GLN A 312 -4.42 2.15 19.79
CA GLN A 312 -4.96 3.35 20.44
C GLN A 312 -5.75 4.25 19.50
N TYR A 313 -5.37 4.37 18.22
CA TYR A 313 -5.97 5.33 17.29
C TYR A 313 -6.49 4.74 15.98
N ASN A 314 -6.12 3.51 15.62
CA ASN A 314 -6.55 2.89 14.37
C ASN A 314 -7.94 2.27 14.56
N PRO A 315 -9.00 2.83 13.96
CA PRO A 315 -10.36 2.33 14.19
C PRO A 315 -10.52 0.87 13.75
N PHE A 316 -9.70 0.39 12.80
CA PHE A 316 -9.76 -0.99 12.31
C PHE A 316 -9.12 -2.01 13.26
N LEU A 317 -8.25 -1.59 14.18
CA LEU A 317 -7.73 -2.45 15.28
C LEU A 317 -8.51 -2.27 16.60
N ARG A 318 -9.58 -1.47 16.56
CA ARG A 318 -10.45 -1.13 17.69
C ARG A 318 -11.87 -1.65 17.50
N SER A 319 -12.07 -2.67 16.66
CA SER A 319 -13.39 -3.25 16.37
C SER A 319 -14.11 -3.82 17.61
N GLN A 320 -13.39 -4.03 18.71
CA GLN A 320 -13.88 -4.44 20.03
C GLN A 320 -14.23 -3.27 20.97
N SER A 321 -13.92 -2.02 20.58
CA SER A 321 -14.12 -0.84 21.42
C SER A 321 -15.60 -0.46 21.52
N ALA A 322 -16.12 -0.42 22.75
CA ALA A 322 -17.48 0.04 23.01
C ALA A 322 -17.70 1.50 22.57
N GLU A 323 -16.68 2.36 22.70
CA GLU A 323 -16.73 3.75 22.24
C GLU A 323 -16.96 3.82 20.73
N LEU A 324 -16.27 2.95 19.98
CA LEU A 324 -16.40 2.87 18.53
C LEU A 324 -17.78 2.34 18.12
N HIS A 325 -18.33 1.35 18.85
CA HIS A 325 -19.68 0.84 18.60
C HIS A 325 -20.74 1.94 18.77
N VAL A 326 -20.64 2.70 19.86
CA VAL A 326 -21.52 3.85 20.13
C VAL A 326 -21.39 4.90 19.03
N ALA A 327 -20.16 5.26 18.63
CA ALA A 327 -19.94 6.28 17.61
C ALA A 327 -20.44 5.86 16.22
N LEU A 328 -20.40 4.56 15.91
CA LEU A 328 -20.97 4.02 14.68
C LEU A 328 -22.50 3.85 14.75
N GLY A 329 -23.09 3.90 15.95
CA GLY A 329 -24.51 3.62 16.16
C GLY A 329 -24.86 2.15 15.94
N ILE A 330 -23.91 1.24 16.17
CA ILE A 330 -24.08 -0.21 15.96
C ILE A 330 -24.11 -0.91 17.32
N GLN A 331 -25.11 -1.75 17.54
CA GLN A 331 -25.24 -2.61 18.73
C GLN A 331 -25.35 -4.08 18.29
N PRO A 332 -24.94 -5.04 19.15
CA PRO A 332 -25.14 -6.46 18.89
C PRO A 332 -26.62 -6.78 18.74
N SER A 333 -26.96 -7.65 17.79
CA SER A 333 -28.31 -8.21 17.69
C SER A 333 -28.54 -9.28 18.76
N GLN A 334 -29.81 -9.58 19.08
CA GLN A 334 -30.13 -10.72 19.93
C GLN A 334 -29.58 -12.00 19.30
N ASP A 335 -28.78 -12.77 20.05
CA ASP A 335 -28.10 -14.00 19.64
C ASP A 335 -26.96 -13.86 18.60
N GLU A 336 -26.46 -12.65 18.34
CA GLU A 336 -25.31 -12.45 17.45
C GLU A 336 -23.99 -12.86 18.13
N ASP A 337 -23.23 -13.74 17.47
CA ASP A 337 -21.87 -14.10 17.91
C ASP A 337 -20.95 -12.87 17.90
N TRP A 338 -20.07 -12.78 18.89
CA TRP A 338 -19.16 -11.64 19.06
C TRP A 338 -18.23 -11.42 17.86
N THR A 339 -17.77 -12.49 17.22
CA THR A 339 -16.92 -12.39 16.02
C THR A 339 -17.72 -11.84 14.84
N GLN A 340 -18.95 -12.29 14.68
CA GLN A 340 -19.85 -11.78 13.63
C GLN A 340 -20.18 -10.30 13.86
N PHE A 341 -20.45 -9.92 15.11
CA PHE A 341 -20.68 -8.53 15.48
C PHE A 341 -19.47 -7.64 15.13
N ARG A 342 -18.25 -8.04 15.53
CA ARG A 342 -17.02 -7.31 15.18
C ARG A 342 -16.79 -7.25 13.67
N ALA A 343 -17.14 -8.30 12.93
CA ALA A 343 -17.02 -8.32 11.48
C ALA A 343 -17.99 -7.31 10.83
N ARG A 344 -19.21 -7.17 11.37
CA ARG A 344 -20.18 -6.15 10.95
C ARG A 344 -19.74 -4.73 11.28
N VAL A 345 -19.11 -4.52 12.44
CA VAL A 345 -18.46 -3.24 12.80
C VAL A 345 -17.35 -2.90 11.79
N LEU A 346 -16.49 -3.87 11.45
CA LEU A 346 -15.44 -3.70 10.46
C LEU A 346 -16.01 -3.39 9.06
N GLU A 347 -17.07 -4.09 8.66
CA GLU A 347 -17.77 -3.85 7.40
C GLU A 347 -18.27 -2.41 7.31
N GLU A 348 -18.93 -1.92 8.36
CA GLU A 348 -19.44 -0.55 8.41
C GLU A 348 -18.29 0.48 8.34
N LEU A 349 -17.22 0.28 9.11
CA LEU A 349 -16.04 1.15 9.05
C LEU A 349 -15.46 1.22 7.64
N ARG A 350 -15.36 0.06 6.97
CA ARG A 350 -14.82 -0.01 5.62
C ARG A 350 -15.73 0.70 4.62
N LYS A 351 -17.05 0.49 4.71
CA LYS A 351 -18.05 1.17 3.88
C LYS A 351 -17.97 2.69 4.05
N ARG A 352 -17.91 3.18 5.28
CA ARG A 352 -17.74 4.63 5.55
C ARG A 352 -16.44 5.15 4.98
N LYS A 353 -15.32 4.44 5.17
CA LYS A 353 -14.02 4.89 4.64
C LYS A 353 -13.92 4.84 3.11
N ASP A 354 -14.61 3.91 2.46
CA ASP A 354 -14.64 3.83 0.99
C ASP A 354 -15.47 4.97 0.36
N LEU A 355 -16.41 5.53 1.12
CA LEU A 355 -17.19 6.71 0.74
C LEU A 355 -16.56 8.02 1.22
N PHE A 356 -15.65 7.97 2.20
CA PHE A 356 -14.98 9.12 2.76
C PHE A 356 -14.20 9.88 1.68
N ASN A 357 -14.43 11.19 1.63
CA ASN A 357 -13.76 12.08 0.70
C ASN A 357 -13.21 13.27 1.50
N ARG A 358 -11.92 13.57 1.37
CA ARG A 358 -11.24 14.68 2.09
C ARG A 358 -11.86 16.07 1.89
N ARG A 359 -12.88 16.21 1.04
CA ARG A 359 -13.51 17.48 0.65
C ARG A 359 -14.91 17.69 1.25
N SER A 360 -15.44 16.72 2.00
CA SER A 360 -16.73 16.86 2.69
C SER A 360 -16.54 17.49 4.06
#